data_AF-A0A2G6JX11-F1
#
_entry.id   AF-A0A2G6JX11-F1
#
_cell.length_a   1.000
_cell.length_b   1.000
_cell.length_c   1.000
_cell.angle_alpha   90.00
_cell.angle_beta   90.00
_cell.angle_gamma   90.00
#
_symmetry.space_group_name_H-M   'P 1'
#
loop_
_entity.id
_entity.type
_entity.pdbx_description
1 polymer ?
#
loop_
_entity_poly.entity_id
_entity_poly.type
_entity_poly.pdbx_seq_one_letter_code
_entity_poly.pdbx_strand_id
1 'polypeptide(L)'
;GVAAWRLGAGRARKEDPVQAGAGVRLHVKPGDRIAAGQPWATLYTDTAERIERAQQSLADALSIGDEAPPGAGDVVLGRVGA
;
A
#
# COMPACT_ATOMS: atom_id res chain seq x y z
N GLY A 1 4.50 1.24 1.82
CA GLY A 1 5.51 2.31 1.68
C GLY A 1 6.32 2.19 0.40
N VAL A 2 7.14 1.14 0.27
CA VAL A 2 8.12 0.98 -0.83
C VAL A 2 7.49 1.05 -2.23
N ALA A 3 6.34 0.42 -2.46
CA ALA A 3 5.66 0.49 -3.76
C ALA A 3 5.31 1.93 -4.17
N ALA A 4 4.73 2.72 -3.27
CA ALA A 4 4.42 4.13 -3.52
C ALA A 4 5.69 4.96 -3.80
N TRP A 5 6.78 4.73 -3.05
CA TRP A 5 8.07 5.37 -3.31
C TRP A 5 8.60 5.04 -4.71
N ARG A 6 8.54 3.76 -5.12
CA ARG A 6 8.93 3.31 -6.47
C ARG A 6 8.07 3.95 -7.56
N LEU A 7 6.81 4.28 -7.29
CA LEU A 7 5.92 5.00 -8.21
C LEU A 7 6.24 6.49 -8.33
N GLY A 8 7.11 7.05 -7.48
CA GLY A 8 7.45 8.47 -7.46
C GLY A 8 6.80 9.28 -6.34
N ALA A 9 6.15 8.63 -5.37
CA ALA A 9 5.53 9.30 -4.22
C ALA A 9 6.53 9.77 -3.15
N GLY A 10 7.83 9.60 -3.39
CA GLY A 10 8.88 10.08 -2.50
C GLY A 10 10.20 10.29 -3.23
N ARG A 11 11.20 10.74 -2.47
CA ARG A 11 12.48 11.20 -3.02
C ARG A 11 13.56 10.13 -2.86
N ALA A 12 14.44 9.95 -3.84
CA ALA A 12 15.60 9.07 -3.70
C ALA A 12 16.79 9.79 -3.05
N ARG A 13 16.92 11.09 -3.31
CA ARG A 13 17.80 12.06 -2.62
C ARG A 13 16.98 13.22 -2.07
N LYS A 14 17.58 14.04 -1.19
CA LYS A 14 16.87 15.13 -0.50
C LYS A 14 16.20 16.12 -1.49
N GLU A 15 16.87 16.38 -2.60
CA GLU A 15 16.51 17.38 -3.61
C GLU A 15 15.58 16.85 -4.72
N ASP A 16 15.45 15.52 -4.88
CA ASP A 16 14.69 14.94 -6.01
C ASP A 16 13.21 15.30 -5.94
N PRO A 17 12.56 15.62 -7.08
CA PRO A 17 11.13 15.94 -7.11
C PRO A 17 10.25 14.72 -6.75
N VAL A 18 9.04 15.00 -6.28
CA VAL A 18 7.99 14.02 -6.00
C VAL A 18 6.84 14.20 -6.98
N GLN A 19 6.27 13.10 -7.46
CA GLN A 19 5.01 13.11 -8.22
C GLN A 19 3.85 13.14 -7.21
N ALA A 20 3.13 14.26 -7.13
CA ALA A 20 2.02 14.39 -6.17
C ALA A 20 0.87 13.42 -6.45
N GLY A 21 0.68 12.99 -7.70
CA GLY A 21 -0.30 11.99 -8.09
C GLY A 21 0.15 10.54 -7.88
N ALA A 22 1.43 10.30 -7.59
CA ALA A 22 1.95 8.95 -7.43
C ALA A 22 1.55 8.32 -6.09
N GLY A 23 1.20 7.05 -6.11
CA GLY A 23 0.83 6.34 -4.89
C GLY A 23 0.08 5.04 -5.12
N VAL A 24 -0.35 4.43 -4.01
CA VAL A 24 -1.14 3.20 -4.00
C VAL A 24 -2.44 3.48 -3.27
N ARG A 25 -3.58 3.29 -3.93
CA ARG A 25 -4.90 3.29 -3.29
C ARG A 25 -5.28 1.86 -2.95
N LEU A 26 -5.48 1.57 -1.68
CA LEU A 26 -5.99 0.28 -1.21
C LEU A 26 -7.52 0.30 -1.24
N HIS A 27 -8.13 -0.70 -1.87
CA HIS A 27 -9.59 -0.88 -1.96
C HIS A 27 -10.13 -1.76 -0.84
N VAL A 28 -9.25 -2.49 -0.16
CA VAL A 28 -9.59 -3.48 0.86
C VAL A 28 -8.79 -3.21 2.13
N LYS A 29 -9.34 -3.64 3.26
CA LYS A 29 -8.79 -3.52 4.60
C LYS A 29 -8.60 -4.91 5.22
N PRO A 30 -7.74 -5.04 6.24
CA PRO A 30 -7.66 -6.28 7.01
C PRO A 30 -9.04 -6.70 7.53
N GLY A 31 -9.44 -7.95 7.25
CA GLY A 31 -10.76 -8.49 7.60
C GLY A 31 -11.80 -8.41 6.48
N ASP A 32 -11.56 -7.66 5.41
CA ASP A 32 -12.47 -7.63 4.27
C ASP A 32 -12.46 -8.97 3.52
N ARG A 33 -13.64 -9.43 3.12
CA ARG A 33 -13.77 -10.54 2.17
C ARG A 33 -13.51 -10.03 0.75
N ILE A 34 -12.77 -10.81 -0.03
CA ILE A 34 -12.45 -10.49 -1.43
C ILE A 34 -12.70 -11.71 -2.32
N ALA A 35 -13.07 -11.48 -3.57
CA ALA A 35 -13.26 -12.53 -4.56
C ALA A 35 -12.04 -12.66 -5.49
N ALA A 36 -11.88 -13.83 -6.12
CA ALA A 36 -10.87 -14.02 -7.16
C ALA A 36 -11.10 -13.03 -8.31
N GLY A 37 -10.02 -12.39 -8.78
CA GLY A 37 -10.07 -11.36 -9.83
C GLY A 37 -10.49 -9.97 -9.35
N GLN A 38 -10.92 -9.81 -8.09
CA GLN A 38 -11.21 -8.49 -7.51
C GLN A 38 -9.91 -7.70 -7.31
N PRO A 39 -9.79 -6.48 -7.86
CA PRO A 39 -8.64 -5.62 -7.57
C PRO A 39 -8.64 -5.18 -6.11
N TRP A 40 -7.52 -5.38 -5.41
CA TRP A 40 -7.36 -4.95 -4.02
C TRP A 40 -6.63 -3.61 -3.87
N ALA A 41 -5.93 -3.16 -4.92
CA ALA A 41 -5.30 -1.86 -4.98
C ALA A 41 -5.26 -1.27 -6.41
N THR A 42 -5.07 0.05 -6.51
CA THR A 42 -4.73 0.76 -7.75
C THR A 42 -3.40 1.49 -7.58
N LEU A 43 -2.53 1.39 -8.60
CA LEU A 43 -1.26 2.10 -8.66
C LEU A 43 -1.40 3.36 -9.51
N TYR A 44 -0.86 4.47 -9.02
CA TYR A 44 -0.84 5.75 -9.72
C TYR A 44 0.62 6.20 -9.91
N THR A 45 0.94 6.67 -11.10
CA THR A 45 2.24 7.27 -11.46
C THR A 45 2.11 7.98 -12.80
N ASP A 46 2.91 9.02 -13.02
CA ASP A 46 3.05 9.67 -14.33
C ASP A 46 4.13 9.00 -15.19
N THR A 47 4.75 7.92 -14.72
CA THR A 47 5.84 7.22 -15.40
C THR A 47 5.54 5.72 -15.45
N ALA A 48 4.93 5.28 -16.54
CA ALA A 48 4.37 3.94 -16.69
C ALA A 48 5.41 2.82 -16.47
N GLU A 49 6.67 3.06 -16.83
CA GLU A 49 7.78 2.11 -16.68
C GLU A 49 8.07 1.75 -15.22
N ARG A 50 7.60 2.56 -14.26
CA ARG A 50 7.77 2.31 -12.81
C ARG A 50 6.81 1.27 -12.26
N ILE A 51 5.74 0.95 -12.99
CA ILE A 51 4.66 0.07 -12.53
C ILE A 51 5.19 -1.33 -12.21
N GLU A 52 5.99 -1.94 -13.08
CA GLU A 52 6.49 -3.30 -12.89
C GLU A 52 7.26 -3.44 -11.57
N ARG A 53 8.20 -2.52 -11.34
CA ARG A 53 9.01 -2.51 -10.11
C ARG A 53 8.16 -2.26 -8.86
N ALA A 54 7.09 -1.47 -8.96
CA ALA A 54 6.16 -1.24 -7.87
C ALA A 54 5.32 -2.51 -7.57
N GLN A 55 4.87 -3.23 -8.59
CA GLN A 55 4.14 -4.50 -8.44
C GLN A 55 5.00 -5.56 -7.73
N GLN A 56 6.29 -5.67 -8.07
CA GLN A 56 7.21 -6.58 -7.38
C GLN A 56 7.31 -6.30 -5.87
N SER A 57 7.15 -5.04 -5.43
CA SER A 57 7.09 -4.71 -4.00
C SER A 57 5.78 -5.07 -3.31
N LEU A 58 4.74 -5.42 -4.08
CA LEU A 58 3.43 -5.78 -3.56
C LEU A 58 3.18 -7.29 -3.54
N ALA A 59 4.08 -8.10 -4.11
CA ALA A 59 3.92 -9.56 -4.21
C ALA A 59 3.55 -10.21 -2.87
N ASP A 60 4.21 -9.78 -1.78
CA ASP A 60 4.00 -10.32 -0.43
C ASP A 60 3.24 -9.35 0.49
N ALA A 61 2.62 -8.30 -0.08
CA ALA A 61 1.97 -7.25 0.71
C ALA A 61 0.53 -7.57 1.14
N LEU A 62 -0.07 -8.63 0.59
CA LEU A 62 -1.43 -9.09 0.91
C LEU A 62 -1.39 -10.55 1.32
N SER A 63 -1.97 -10.87 2.48
CA SER A 63 -2.24 -12.24 2.92
C SER A 63 -3.74 -12.49 2.88
N ILE A 64 -4.13 -13.66 2.36
CA ILE A 64 -5.53 -14.09 2.24
C ILE A 64 -5.66 -15.41 3.00
N GLY A 65 -6.64 -15.49 3.89
CA GLY A 65 -6.98 -16.70 4.64
C GLY A 65 -8.50 -16.87 4.73
N ASP A 66 -8.94 -18.04 5.18
CA ASP A 66 -10.36 -18.39 5.27
C ASP A 66 -11.09 -17.65 6.39
N GLU A 67 -10.36 -17.29 7.45
CA GLU A 67 -10.87 -16.55 8.59
C GLU A 67 -10.34 -15.12 8.61
N ALA A 68 -11.16 -14.19 9.11
CA ALA A 68 -10.71 -12.82 9.33
C ALA A 68 -9.61 -12.81 10.41
N PRO A 69 -8.52 -12.03 10.23
CA PRO A 69 -7.43 -11.99 11.20
C PRO A 69 -7.94 -11.51 12.57
N PRO A 70 -7.49 -12.13 13.68
CA PRO A 70 -7.83 -11.65 15.01
C PRO A 70 -7.24 -10.27 15.21
N GLY A 71 -8.09 -9.29 15.54
CA GLY A 71 -7.64 -7.93 15.85
C GLY A 71 -7.40 -7.05 14.63
N ALA A 72 -8.44 -6.79 13.83
CA ALA A 72 -8.62 -5.43 13.29
C ALA A 72 -8.95 -4.47 14.46
N GLY A 73 -8.03 -4.40 15.43
CA GLY A 73 -8.17 -3.62 16.65
C GLY A 73 -8.01 -2.14 16.38
N ASP A 74 -8.20 -1.35 17.44
CA ASP A 74 -7.96 0.09 17.39
C ASP A 74 -6.52 0.36 16.92
N VAL A 75 -6.36 1.33 16.02
CA VAL A 75 -5.04 1.81 15.57
C VAL A 75 -4.27 2.49 16.70
N VAL A 76 -4.98 2.87 17.77
CA VAL A 76 -4.41 3.38 19.01
C VAL A 76 -4.17 2.22 19.98
N LEU A 77 -2.89 1.89 20.22
CA LEU A 77 -2.51 0.83 21.16
C LEU A 77 -2.64 1.24 22.63
N GLY A 78 -2.70 2.54 22.91
CA GLY A 78 -2.82 3.09 24.26
C GLY A 78 -2.45 4.57 24.32
N ARG A 79 -2.63 5.19 25.49
CA ARG A 79 -2.16 6.55 25.78
C ARG A 79 -1.16 6.51 26.91
N VAL A 80 -0.07 7.26 26.77
CA VAL A 80 0.94 7.43 27.81
C VAL A 80 0.79 8.83 28.39
N GLY A 81 0.50 8.92 29.68
CA GLY A 81 0.35 10.16 30.46
C GLY A 81 0.90 9.96 31.87
N ALA A 82 1.16 11.08 32.57
CA ALA A 82 1.86 11.12 33.85
C ALA A 82 1.24 10.25 34.95
#